data_AF-A0A3S4VKI9-F1
#
_entry.id   AF-A0A3S4VKI9-F1
#
_cell.length_a   1.000
_cell.length_b   1.000
_cell.length_c   1.000
_cell.angle_alpha   90.00
_cell.angle_beta   90.00
_cell.angle_gamma   90.00
#
_symmetry.space_group_name_H-M   'P 1'
#
loop_
_entity.id
_entity.type
_entity.pdbx_description
1 polymer ?
#
loop_
_entity_poly.entity_id
_entity_poly.type
_entity_poly.pdbx_seq_one_letter_code
_entity_poly.pdbx_strand_id
1 'polypeptide(L)' 'MCPLRPGDPCGLCVPGADGPHNCPTVRLVLEDPEMREMWLAKKSEKRAAAK' A
#
# COMPACT_ATOMS: atom_id res chain seq x y z
N MET A 1 -4.01 8.33 -1.48
CA MET A 1 -2.75 8.03 -0.75
C MET A 1 -2.32 6.61 -1.09
N CYS A 2 -1.04 6.38 -1.40
CA CYS A 2 -0.54 5.03 -1.68
C CYS A 2 -0.52 4.16 -0.40
N PRO A 3 -1.15 2.96 -0.38
CA PRO A 3 -1.15 2.09 0.81
C PRO A 3 0.24 1.57 1.20
N LEU A 4 1.12 1.38 0.22
CA LEU A 4 2.48 0.86 0.42
C LEU A 4 3.47 1.98 0.81
N ARG A 5 3.15 3.23 0.44
CA ARG A 5 3.99 4.40 0.69
C ARG A 5 3.15 5.53 1.30
N PRO A 6 2.89 5.49 2.61
CA PRO A 6 2.16 6.55 3.29
C PRO A 6 2.88 7.89 3.12
N GLY A 7 2.18 8.92 2.64
CA GLY A 7 2.74 10.24 2.32
C GLY A 7 2.86 10.49 0.83
N ASP A 8 2.99 9.44 0.02
CA ASP A 8 3.04 9.57 -1.43
C ASP A 8 1.63 9.56 -2.06
N PRO A 9 1.34 10.49 -3.00
CA PRO A 9 0.14 10.42 -3.81
C PRO A 9 0.12 9.15 -4.66
N CYS A 10 -1.08 8.72 -5.06
CA CYS A 10 -1.21 7.58 -5.96
C CYS A 10 -0.70 7.97 -7.36
N GLY A 11 0.16 7.16 -7.96
CA GLY A 11 0.62 7.33 -9.34
C GLY A 11 -0.10 6.44 -10.37
N LEU A 12 -1.11 5.67 -9.95
CA LEU A 12 -1.84 4.78 -10.86
C LEU A 12 -2.74 5.61 -11.79
N CYS A 13 -2.38 5.67 -13.06
CA CYS A 13 -3.10 6.43 -14.09
C CYS A 13 -3.42 5.52 -15.29
N VAL A 14 -4.31 4.54 -15.08
CA VAL A 14 -4.82 3.67 -16.15
C VAL A 14 -6.33 3.85 -16.28
N PRO A 15 -6.90 3.77 -17.50
CA PRO A 15 -8.34 3.88 -17.69
C PRO A 15 -9.13 2.88 -16.83
N GLY A 16 -10.17 3.36 -16.15
CA GLY A 16 -11.00 2.53 -15.28
C GLY A 16 -10.45 2.26 -13.88
N ALA A 17 -9.27 2.80 -13.52
CA ALA A 17 -8.80 2.74 -12.13
C ALA A 17 -9.55 3.74 -11.25
N ASP A 18 -10.15 3.25 -10.17
CA ASP A 18 -10.86 4.04 -9.16
C ASP A 18 -10.10 4.07 -7.81
N GLY A 19 -9.04 3.27 -7.66
CA GLY A 19 -8.20 3.37 -6.47
C GLY A 19 -6.96 2.46 -6.43
N PRO A 20 -6.29 2.42 -5.27
CA PRO A 20 -5.07 1.63 -5.10
C PRO A 20 -5.26 0.12 -5.25
N HIS A 21 -6.48 -0.40 -5.11
CA HIS A 21 -6.77 -1.81 -5.29
C HIS A 21 -6.65 -2.25 -6.76
N ASN A 22 -6.75 -1.33 -7.72
CA ASN A 22 -6.45 -1.62 -9.13
C ASN A 22 -4.93 -1.66 -9.41
N CYS A 23 -4.08 -1.24 -8.46
CA CYS A 23 -2.62 -1.28 -8.63
C CYS A 23 -2.13 -2.74 -8.49
N PRO A 24 -1.47 -3.33 -9.50
CA PRO A 24 -0.99 -4.71 -9.43
C PRO A 24 -0.06 -4.96 -8.25
N THR A 25 0.80 -3.99 -7.92
CA THR A 25 1.75 -4.10 -6.80
C THR A 25 1.04 -4.13 -5.45
N VAL A 26 0.02 -3.27 -5.26
CA VAL A 26 -0.78 -3.27 -4.02
C VAL A 26 -1.48 -4.61 -3.87
N ARG A 27 -2.07 -5.13 -4.95
CA ARG A 27 -2.72 -6.43 -4.98
C ARG A 27 -1.76 -7.56 -4.57
N LEU A 28 -0.60 -7.66 -5.22
CA LEU A 28 0.39 -8.72 -4.93
C LEU A 28 0.86 -8.71 -3.48
N VAL A 29 1.13 -7.54 -2.91
CA VAL A 29 1.57 -7.41 -1.51
C VAL A 29 0.47 -7.80 -0.53
N LEU A 30 -0.79 -7.50 -0.85
CA LEU A 30 -1.92 -7.78 0.03
C LEU A 30 -2.50 -9.19 -0.12
N GLU A 31 -2.31 -9.84 -1.27
CA GLU A 31 -2.72 -11.23 -1.51
C GLU A 31 -1.71 -12.24 -0.94
N ASP A 32 -0.42 -11.91 -0.94
CA ASP A 32 0.61 -12.76 -0.35
C ASP A 32 0.63 -12.64 1.19
N PRO A 33 0.45 -13.74 1.95
CA PRO A 33 0.33 -13.69 3.41
C PRO A 33 1.58 -13.15 4.12
N GLU A 34 2.77 -13.54 3.66
CA GLU A 34 4.05 -13.13 4.26
C GLU A 34 4.29 -11.65 4.01
N MET A 35 4.12 -11.21 2.77
CA MET A 35 4.26 -9.81 2.38
C MET A 35 3.22 -8.93 3.08
N ARG A 36 1.99 -9.44 3.28
CA ARG A 36 0.94 -8.72 4.01
C ARG A 36 1.30 -8.52 5.48
N GLU A 37 1.87 -9.53 6.13
CA GLU A 37 2.34 -9.43 7.51
C GLU A 37 3.47 -8.40 7.63
N MET A 38 4.46 -8.47 6.73
CA MET A 38 5.54 -7.48 6.66
C MET A 38 5.03 -6.06 6.41
N TRP A 39 4.02 -5.88 5.56
CA TRP A 39 3.41 -4.58 5.30
C TRP A 39 2.70 -4.03 6.55
N LEU A 40 1.96 -4.88 7.28
CA LEU A 40 1.31 -4.49 8.53
C LEU A 40 2.32 -4.07 9.60
N ALA A 41 3.43 -4.80 9.74
CA ALA A 41 4.52 -4.44 10.64
C ALA A 41 5.12 -3.07 10.26
N LYS A 42 5.50 -2.87 8.99
CA LYS A 42 6.04 -1.58 8.52
C LYS A 42 5.07 -0.42 8.72
N LYS A 43 3.78 -0.67 8.53
CA LYS A 43 2.74 0.35 8.73
C LYS A 43 2.61 0.75 10.21
N SER A 44 2.73 -0.20 11.14
CA SER A 44 2.67 0.10 12.58
C SER A 44 3.90 0.88 13.03
N GLU A 45 5.10 0.51 12.56
CA GLU A 45 6.36 1.21 12.82
C GLU A 45 6.29 2.66 12.34
N LYS A 46 5.83 2.90 11.10
CA LYS A 46 5.67 4.26 10.55
C LYS A 46 4.65 5.08 11.34
N ARG A 47 3.55 4.47 11.80
CA ARG A 47 2.56 5.17 12.62
C ARG A 47 3.12 5.54 14.00
N ALA A 48 3.93 4.67 14.59
CA ALA A 48 4.59 4.94 15.87
C ALA A 48 5.62 6.07 15.74
N ALA A 49 6.39 6.10 14.64
CA ALA A 49 7.39 7.13 14.37
C ALA A 49 6.79 8.51 14.02
N ALA A 50 5.53 8.56 13.59
CA ALA A 50 4.82 9.80 13.25
C ALA A 50 4.10 10.44 14.46
N LYS A 51 4.20 9.84 15.65
CA LYS A 51 3.64 10.33 16.91
C LYS A 51 4.73 10.95 17.77
#